data_AF-A0A146KKW8-F1
#
_entry.id   AF-A0A146KKW8-F1
#
_cell.length_a   1.000
_cell.length_b   1.000
_cell.length_c   1.000
_cell.angle_alpha   90.00
_cell.angle_beta   90.00
_cell.angle_gamma   90.00
#
_symmetry.space_group_name_H-M   'P 1'
#
loop_
_entity.id
_entity.type
_entity.pdbx_description
1 polymer ?
#
loop_
_entity_poly.entity_id
_entity_poly.type
_entity_poly.pdbx_seq_one_letter_code
_entity_poly.pdbx_strand_id
1 'polypeptide(L)'
;TNKQIHTSVTCCGEAAQCPTMYNNGYGDHMIEGIGDRFVPWIFNARSQDAVACVDDTLCKRILRLFNESEGKKFLKEKLGFSDEYVNSLSQIGISSIANMIGCIKMAKHYDCDENDVLVSVATDSCEMYMSRLKEMDAKFGKYNPLQAALDFENFQGIKTDMMRELSYTDRKQIHHLKYFTWVEQQGKTVEDLDAQFYERKYWEEIANYQAELDERIVLFNKQAGVLKNKYH
;
A
#
# COMPACT_ATOMS: atom_id res chain seq x y z
N THR A 1 35.28 -1.97 -13.06
CA THR A 1 33.87 -2.17 -12.67
C THR A 1 33.31 -0.81 -12.31
N ASN A 2 32.43 -0.24 -13.15
CA ASN A 2 31.76 1.02 -12.82
C ASN A 2 30.74 0.72 -11.72
N LYS A 3 31.12 0.99 -10.46
CA LYS A 3 30.19 0.91 -9.34
C LYS A 3 29.32 2.17 -9.41
N GLN A 4 28.07 2.01 -9.77
CA GLN A 4 27.07 3.06 -9.72
C GLN A 4 26.53 3.12 -8.28
N ILE A 5 26.49 4.32 -7.69
CA ILE A 5 25.88 4.53 -6.39
C ILE A 5 24.41 4.81 -6.63
N HIS A 6 23.54 3.94 -6.13
CA HIS A 6 22.09 4.14 -6.18
C HIS A 6 21.63 4.70 -4.83
N THR A 7 20.82 5.75 -4.87
CA THR A 7 20.10 6.26 -3.71
C THR A 7 18.66 5.79 -3.82
N SER A 8 18.18 5.01 -2.85
CA SER A 8 16.78 4.58 -2.81
C SER A 8 15.91 5.70 -2.23
N VAL A 9 14.73 5.89 -2.83
CA VAL A 9 13.67 6.75 -2.30
C VAL A 9 12.54 5.85 -1.81
N THR A 10 12.13 6.03 -0.55
CA THR A 10 10.99 5.30 0.02
C THR A 10 9.76 6.18 0.06
N CYS A 11 8.65 5.73 -0.54
CA CYS A 11 7.37 6.41 -0.47
C CYS A 11 6.35 5.55 0.26
N CYS A 12 5.63 6.15 1.21
CA CYS A 12 4.49 5.52 1.86
C CYS A 12 3.19 5.93 1.16
N GLY A 13 2.34 4.96 0.83
CA GLY A 13 1.00 5.20 0.30
C GLY A 13 -0.04 5.29 1.42
N GLU A 14 -1.00 6.21 1.28
CA GLU A 14 -2.21 6.26 2.11
C GLU A 14 -3.45 6.64 1.28
N ALA A 15 -4.65 6.46 1.82
CA ALA A 15 -5.86 6.87 1.13
C ALA A 15 -6.02 8.40 1.14
N ALA A 16 -6.37 9.00 -0.01
CA ALA A 16 -6.68 10.42 -0.11
C ALA A 16 -7.90 10.83 0.74
N GLN A 17 -8.82 9.90 0.96
CA GLN A 17 -10.00 10.06 1.81
C GLN A 17 -9.69 10.01 3.32
N CYS A 18 -8.52 9.51 3.71
CA CYS A 18 -8.06 9.48 5.11
C CYS A 18 -6.55 9.84 5.21
N PRO A 19 -6.18 11.10 4.85
CA PRO A 19 -4.78 11.51 4.66
C PRO A 19 -4.10 11.82 6.00
N THR A 20 -3.86 10.77 6.79
CA THR A 20 -3.36 10.84 8.16
C THR A 20 -1.94 11.41 8.19
N MET A 21 -1.04 10.94 7.33
CA MET A 21 0.36 11.40 7.29
C MET A 21 0.54 12.67 6.46
N TYR A 22 -0.22 12.81 5.37
CA TYR A 22 -0.10 13.92 4.44
C TYR A 22 -0.59 15.22 5.09
N ASN A 23 -1.74 15.22 5.77
CA ASN A 23 -2.36 16.43 6.32
C ASN A 23 -2.79 16.35 7.80
N ASN A 24 -2.34 15.33 8.55
CA ASN A 24 -2.93 15.04 9.88
C ASN A 24 -4.46 14.94 9.80
N GLY A 25 -4.94 14.35 8.69
CA GLY A 25 -6.35 14.22 8.37
C GLY A 25 -6.97 12.96 8.94
N TYR A 26 -8.30 12.89 8.88
CA TYR A 26 -9.08 11.73 9.26
C TYR A 26 -10.18 11.51 8.22
N GLY A 27 -10.73 10.30 8.20
CA GLY A 27 -11.83 9.94 7.32
C GLY A 27 -12.06 8.44 7.32
N ASP A 28 -12.66 7.99 6.23
CA ASP A 28 -12.90 6.58 5.95
C ASP A 28 -12.56 6.32 4.49
N HIS A 29 -12.10 5.11 4.19
CA HIS A 29 -11.68 4.76 2.84
C HIS A 29 -12.05 3.33 2.48
N MET A 30 -12.07 3.06 1.19
CA MET A 30 -12.42 1.75 0.65
C MET A 30 -11.21 0.93 0.19
N ILE A 31 -9.97 1.32 0.53
CA ILE A 31 -8.78 0.51 0.24
C ILE A 31 -8.61 -0.53 1.34
N GLU A 32 -9.05 -1.76 1.12
CA GLU A 32 -8.84 -2.83 2.09
C GLU A 32 -7.36 -3.24 2.18
N GLY A 33 -6.91 -3.53 3.40
CA GLY A 33 -5.54 -3.98 3.68
C GLY A 33 -4.54 -2.87 4.00
N ILE A 34 -4.95 -1.60 4.01
CA ILE A 34 -4.14 -0.49 4.53
C ILE A 34 -4.71 0.05 5.85
N GLY A 35 -3.85 0.68 6.65
CA GLY A 35 -4.24 1.30 7.92
C GLY A 35 -4.91 2.67 7.72
N ASP A 36 -5.72 3.07 8.70
CA ASP A 36 -6.39 4.37 8.73
C ASP A 36 -6.24 5.07 10.10
N ARG A 37 -6.46 6.39 10.11
CA ARG A 37 -6.73 7.24 11.29
C ARG A 37 -5.65 7.32 12.38
N PHE A 38 -4.56 6.58 12.29
CA PHE A 38 -3.40 6.72 13.18
C PHE A 38 -2.12 6.17 12.54
N VAL A 39 -0.97 6.60 13.05
CA VAL A 39 0.33 6.05 12.65
C VAL A 39 0.67 4.84 13.54
N PRO A 40 0.86 3.63 12.98
CA PRO A 40 1.18 2.45 13.77
C PRO A 40 2.48 2.60 14.56
N TRP A 41 2.57 1.97 15.74
CA TRP A 41 3.76 2.05 16.59
C TRP A 41 5.04 1.64 15.85
N ILE A 42 4.95 0.55 15.07
CA ILE A 42 6.07 -0.04 14.32
C ILE A 42 6.40 0.70 13.01
N PHE A 43 5.68 1.77 12.67
CA PHE A 43 5.94 2.51 11.44
C PHE A 43 7.19 3.40 11.57
N ASN A 44 8.24 3.12 10.80
CA ASN A 44 9.44 3.96 10.82
C ASN A 44 9.23 5.21 9.96
N ALA A 45 8.72 6.29 10.57
CA ALA A 45 8.50 7.57 9.88
C ALA A 45 9.81 8.22 9.40
N ARG A 46 10.93 7.95 10.08
CA ARG A 46 12.24 8.52 9.75
C ARG A 46 12.82 7.97 8.44
N SER A 47 12.46 6.73 8.07
CA SER A 47 12.90 6.09 6.83
C SER A 47 12.05 6.45 5.60
N GLN A 48 11.02 7.28 5.74
CA GLN A 48 10.17 7.67 4.63
C GLN A 48 10.70 8.96 3.97
N ASP A 49 10.79 8.95 2.64
CA ASP A 49 11.23 10.09 1.86
C ASP A 49 10.07 10.85 1.21
N ALA A 50 8.95 10.17 0.97
CA ALA A 50 7.72 10.78 0.46
C ALA A 50 6.47 10.11 1.02
N VAL A 51 5.35 10.81 0.90
CA VAL A 51 4.01 10.25 1.09
C VAL A 51 3.16 10.54 -0.14
N ALA A 52 2.42 9.54 -0.60
CA ALA A 52 1.52 9.66 -1.74
C ALA A 52 0.10 9.23 -1.36
N CYS A 53 -0.83 10.16 -1.46
CA CYS A 53 -2.25 9.84 -1.29
C CYS A 53 -2.81 9.23 -2.58
N VAL A 54 -3.62 8.19 -2.41
CA VAL A 54 -4.29 7.45 -3.48
C VAL A 54 -5.80 7.51 -3.30
N ASP A 55 -6.52 7.90 -4.34
CA ASP A 55 -7.98 7.90 -4.34
C ASP A 55 -8.52 6.46 -4.32
N ASP A 56 -9.23 6.11 -3.25
CA ASP A 56 -9.85 4.80 -3.08
C ASP A 56 -10.83 4.44 -4.20
N THR A 57 -11.51 5.42 -4.79
CA THR A 57 -12.52 5.21 -5.80
C THR A 57 -11.86 4.83 -7.12
N LEU A 58 -10.68 5.38 -7.40
CA LEU A 58 -9.86 4.99 -8.54
C LEU A 58 -9.38 3.54 -8.38
N CYS A 59 -8.91 3.15 -7.19
CA CYS A 59 -8.51 1.76 -6.93
C CYS A 59 -9.64 0.78 -7.22
N LYS A 60 -10.85 1.09 -6.75
CA LYS A 60 -12.04 0.28 -6.96
C LYS A 60 -12.45 0.21 -8.44
N ARG A 61 -12.38 1.33 -9.18
CA ARG A 61 -12.66 1.38 -10.62
C ARG A 61 -11.69 0.51 -11.42
N ILE A 62 -10.39 0.61 -11.12
CA ILE A 62 -9.36 -0.23 -11.76
C ILE A 62 -9.57 -1.71 -11.42
N LEU A 63 -9.99 -2.02 -10.19
CA LEU A 63 -10.34 -3.40 -9.82
C LEU A 63 -11.43 -3.97 -10.74
N ARG A 64 -12.48 -3.19 -11.05
CA ARG A 64 -13.53 -3.60 -12.00
C ARG A 64 -12.97 -3.75 -13.41
N LEU A 65 -12.14 -2.81 -13.88
CA LEU A 65 -11.49 -2.90 -15.20
C LEU A 65 -10.70 -4.20 -15.36
N PHE A 66 -10.00 -4.64 -14.31
CA PHE A 66 -9.18 -5.86 -14.34
C PHE A 66 -9.99 -7.15 -14.20
N ASN A 67 -11.16 -7.11 -13.56
CA ASN A 67 -11.88 -8.34 -13.17
C ASN A 67 -13.19 -8.56 -13.92
N GLU A 68 -13.89 -7.52 -14.35
CA GLU A 68 -15.18 -7.65 -15.04
C GLU A 68 -15.05 -7.94 -16.53
N SER A 69 -16.04 -8.64 -17.09
CA SER A 69 -16.00 -9.15 -18.46
C SER A 69 -15.82 -8.05 -19.50
N GLU A 70 -16.54 -6.94 -19.37
CA GLU A 70 -16.43 -5.80 -20.30
C GLU A 70 -15.09 -5.07 -20.15
N GLY A 71 -14.52 -5.04 -18.94
CA GLY A 71 -13.18 -4.51 -18.70
C GLY A 71 -12.10 -5.37 -19.38
N LYS A 72 -12.13 -6.68 -19.13
CA LYS A 72 -11.22 -7.64 -19.78
C LYS A 72 -11.36 -7.61 -21.29
N LYS A 73 -12.58 -7.49 -21.82
CA LYS A 73 -12.82 -7.35 -23.26
C LYS A 73 -12.20 -6.07 -23.82
N PHE A 74 -12.38 -4.94 -23.13
CA PHE A 74 -11.77 -3.66 -23.52
C PHE A 74 -10.25 -3.76 -23.57
N LEU A 75 -9.62 -4.30 -22.53
CA LEU A 75 -8.16 -4.48 -22.47
C LEU A 75 -7.62 -5.31 -23.64
N LYS A 76 -8.35 -6.34 -24.06
CA LYS A 76 -7.96 -7.20 -25.19
C LYS A 76 -8.22 -6.56 -26.54
N GLU A 77 -9.45 -6.13 -26.79
CA GLU A 77 -9.89 -5.69 -28.11
C GLU A 77 -9.44 -4.26 -28.45
N LYS A 78 -9.25 -3.39 -27.45
CA LYS A 78 -8.88 -1.99 -27.65
C LYS A 78 -7.42 -1.71 -27.38
N LEU A 79 -6.81 -2.36 -26.39
CA LEU A 79 -5.40 -2.17 -26.06
C LEU A 79 -4.48 -3.28 -26.62
N GLY A 80 -5.04 -4.36 -27.15
CA GLY A 80 -4.28 -5.44 -27.78
C GLY A 80 -3.53 -6.33 -26.78
N PHE A 81 -3.90 -6.32 -25.50
CA PHE A 81 -3.26 -7.18 -24.51
C PHE A 81 -3.63 -8.65 -24.71
N SER A 82 -2.68 -9.55 -24.43
CA SER A 82 -2.89 -11.00 -24.53
C SER A 82 -3.88 -11.50 -23.47
N ASP A 83 -4.55 -12.61 -23.75
CA ASP A 83 -5.42 -13.27 -22.78
C ASP A 83 -4.67 -13.64 -21.50
N GLU A 84 -3.43 -14.12 -21.61
CA GLU A 84 -2.58 -14.47 -20.48
C GLU A 84 -2.33 -13.26 -19.57
N TYR A 85 -1.95 -12.12 -20.15
CA TYR A 85 -1.70 -10.91 -19.39
C TYR A 85 -2.98 -10.40 -18.70
N VAL A 86 -4.09 -10.32 -19.44
CA VAL A 86 -5.37 -9.84 -18.88
C VAL A 86 -5.89 -10.76 -17.78
N ASN A 87 -5.69 -12.07 -17.89
CA ASN A 87 -6.05 -13.01 -16.83
C ASN A 87 -5.15 -12.88 -15.60
N SER A 88 -3.87 -12.53 -15.77
CA SER A 88 -2.96 -12.29 -14.63
C SER A 88 -3.37 -11.09 -13.77
N LEU A 89 -4.06 -10.09 -14.34
CA LEU A 89 -4.48 -8.88 -13.62
C LEU A 89 -5.45 -9.14 -12.46
N SER A 90 -6.16 -10.28 -12.44
CA SER A 90 -7.01 -10.65 -11.29
C SER A 90 -6.20 -11.00 -10.04
N GLN A 91 -4.88 -11.19 -10.17
CA GLN A 91 -3.97 -11.37 -9.04
C GLN A 91 -3.66 -10.05 -8.31
N ILE A 92 -4.08 -8.90 -8.85
CA ILE A 92 -3.83 -7.59 -8.26
C ILE A 92 -5.09 -7.12 -7.52
N GLY A 93 -5.08 -7.25 -6.18
CA GLY A 93 -6.14 -6.75 -5.31
C GLY A 93 -6.09 -5.23 -5.09
N ILE A 94 -6.89 -4.73 -4.15
CA ILE A 94 -7.22 -3.29 -4.06
C ILE A 94 -6.06 -2.48 -3.50
N SER A 95 -5.40 -2.95 -2.44
CA SER A 95 -4.18 -2.33 -1.92
C SER A 95 -3.01 -2.49 -2.89
N SER A 96 -2.96 -3.60 -3.63
CA SER A 96 -1.99 -3.80 -4.72
C SER A 96 -2.16 -2.78 -5.85
N ILE A 97 -3.42 -2.44 -6.21
CA ILE A 97 -3.72 -1.34 -7.14
C ILE A 97 -3.29 0.00 -6.55
N ALA A 98 -3.54 0.24 -5.26
CA ALA A 98 -3.10 1.48 -4.61
C ALA A 98 -1.57 1.65 -4.67
N ASN A 99 -0.84 0.57 -4.39
CA ASN A 99 0.60 0.48 -4.53
C ASN A 99 1.08 0.77 -5.96
N MET A 100 0.41 0.19 -6.98
CA MET A 100 0.68 0.47 -8.39
C MET A 100 0.45 1.95 -8.73
N ILE A 101 -0.64 2.55 -8.26
CA ILE A 101 -0.91 3.99 -8.44
C ILE A 101 0.18 4.82 -7.77
N GLY A 102 0.61 4.45 -6.56
CA GLY A 102 1.74 5.06 -5.87
C GLY A 102 3.03 5.05 -6.70
N CYS A 103 3.36 3.91 -7.32
CA CYS A 103 4.50 3.82 -8.25
C CYS A 103 4.35 4.72 -9.46
N ILE A 104 3.15 4.81 -10.06
CA ILE A 104 2.88 5.71 -11.19
C ILE A 104 3.06 7.18 -10.76
N LYS A 105 2.59 7.55 -9.57
CA LYS A 105 2.81 8.88 -9.00
C LYS A 105 4.29 9.15 -8.79
N MET A 106 5.04 8.21 -8.21
CA MET A 106 6.49 8.34 -8.02
C MET A 106 7.23 8.49 -9.36
N ALA A 107 6.91 7.65 -10.35
CA ALA A 107 7.53 7.73 -11.67
C ALA A 107 7.37 9.12 -12.28
N LYS A 108 6.16 9.70 -12.16
CA LYS A 108 5.86 11.04 -12.68
C LYS A 108 6.44 12.16 -11.83
N HIS A 109 6.53 11.99 -10.50
CA HIS A 109 7.01 13.03 -9.58
C HIS A 109 8.53 13.16 -9.62
N TYR A 110 9.24 12.05 -9.76
CA TYR A 110 10.71 12.01 -9.80
C TYR A 110 11.29 11.98 -11.21
N ASP A 111 10.47 12.27 -12.23
CA ASP A 111 10.88 12.26 -13.65
C ASP A 111 11.61 10.96 -14.06
N CYS A 112 11.12 9.82 -13.59
CA CYS A 112 11.76 8.53 -13.86
C CYS A 112 11.80 8.20 -15.35
N ASP A 113 12.90 7.61 -15.80
CA ASP A 113 13.11 7.15 -17.17
C ASP A 113 13.37 5.64 -17.26
N GLU A 114 13.80 5.15 -18.42
CA GLU A 114 14.08 3.72 -18.64
C GLU A 114 15.20 3.13 -17.77
N ASN A 115 15.97 3.96 -17.05
CA ASN A 115 17.06 3.53 -16.18
C ASN A 115 16.63 3.42 -14.71
N ASP A 116 15.41 3.84 -14.37
CA ASP A 116 14.88 3.79 -13.01
C ASP A 116 14.07 2.53 -12.73
N VAL A 117 14.12 2.08 -11.47
CA VAL A 117 13.39 0.89 -11.02
C VAL A 117 12.47 1.26 -9.87
N LEU A 118 11.17 1.07 -10.09
CA LEU A 118 10.14 1.16 -9.06
C LEU A 118 9.78 -0.24 -8.60
N VAL A 119 9.90 -0.47 -7.29
CA VAL A 119 9.54 -1.75 -6.66
C VAL A 119 8.36 -1.52 -5.73
N SER A 120 7.36 -2.39 -5.83
CA SER A 120 6.24 -2.40 -4.90
C SER A 120 5.71 -3.82 -4.72
N VAL A 121 4.75 -3.99 -3.81
CA VAL A 121 4.23 -5.29 -3.39
C VAL A 121 2.78 -5.43 -3.83
N ALA A 122 2.48 -6.52 -4.54
CA ALA A 122 1.11 -7.01 -4.71
C ALA A 122 0.77 -7.89 -3.51
N THR A 123 0.07 -7.31 -2.55
CA THR A 123 -0.21 -7.87 -1.21
C THR A 123 -1.24 -9.00 -1.24
N ASP A 124 -2.19 -8.94 -2.16
CA ASP A 124 -3.31 -9.87 -2.26
C ASP A 124 -3.93 -9.93 -3.67
N SER A 125 -4.71 -10.99 -3.90
CA SER A 125 -5.46 -11.22 -5.14
C SER A 125 -6.92 -10.77 -5.03
N CYS A 126 -7.57 -10.55 -6.17
CA CYS A 126 -8.99 -10.20 -6.22
C CYS A 126 -9.92 -11.33 -5.74
N GLU A 127 -9.44 -12.57 -5.59
CA GLU A 127 -10.25 -13.68 -5.07
C GLU A 127 -10.83 -13.37 -3.68
N MET A 128 -10.11 -12.60 -2.86
CA MET A 128 -10.59 -12.14 -1.55
C MET A 128 -11.67 -11.05 -1.63
N TYR A 129 -11.90 -10.46 -2.81
CA TYR A 129 -12.73 -9.27 -3.02
C TYR A 129 -13.94 -9.49 -3.94
N MET A 130 -14.31 -10.73 -4.24
CA MET A 130 -15.49 -11.03 -5.08
C MET A 130 -16.79 -10.46 -4.50
N SER A 131 -16.89 -10.31 -3.17
CA SER A 131 -17.99 -9.62 -2.51
C SER A 131 -18.00 -8.11 -2.80
N ARG A 132 -16.82 -7.49 -2.93
CA ARG A 132 -16.69 -6.05 -3.24
C ARG A 132 -17.16 -5.71 -4.64
N LEU A 133 -16.95 -6.59 -5.63
CA LEU A 133 -17.49 -6.38 -6.98
C LEU A 133 -19.03 -6.27 -6.97
N LYS A 134 -19.72 -7.09 -6.15
CA LYS A 134 -21.18 -7.00 -6.00
C LYS A 134 -21.64 -5.70 -5.33
N GLU A 135 -20.92 -5.24 -4.31
CA GLU A 135 -21.19 -3.95 -3.67
C GLU A 135 -20.97 -2.78 -4.64
N MET A 136 -19.92 -2.88 -5.47
CA MET A 136 -19.64 -1.90 -6.50
C MET A 136 -20.71 -1.87 -7.59
N ASP A 137 -21.25 -3.03 -8.00
CA ASP A 137 -22.40 -3.09 -8.90
C ASP A 137 -23.62 -2.38 -8.30
N ALA A 138 -23.88 -2.57 -7.01
CA ALA A 138 -24.98 -1.87 -6.34
C ALA A 138 -24.76 -0.35 -6.24
N LYS A 139 -23.52 0.08 -6.02
CA LYS A 139 -23.17 1.50 -5.83
C LYS A 139 -23.01 2.28 -7.14
N PHE A 140 -22.40 1.68 -8.15
CA PHE A 140 -22.01 2.34 -9.40
C PHE A 140 -22.77 1.82 -10.62
N GLY A 141 -23.63 0.81 -10.44
CA GLY A 141 -24.32 0.14 -11.53
C GLY A 141 -23.45 -0.91 -12.23
N LYS A 142 -24.09 -1.63 -13.17
CA LYS A 142 -23.45 -2.67 -13.97
C LYS A 142 -22.32 -2.10 -14.81
N TYR A 143 -21.18 -2.78 -14.78
CA TYR A 143 -20.04 -2.41 -15.62
C TYR A 143 -20.38 -2.62 -17.10
N ASN A 144 -19.92 -1.70 -17.93
CA ASN A 144 -20.25 -1.67 -19.34
C ASN A 144 -19.07 -1.12 -20.16
N PRO A 145 -19.09 -1.22 -21.50
CA PRO A 145 -17.98 -0.77 -22.34
C PRO A 145 -17.59 0.70 -22.16
N LEU A 146 -18.57 1.60 -21.92
CA LEU A 146 -18.30 3.02 -21.68
C LEU A 146 -17.54 3.19 -20.36
N GLN A 147 -17.95 2.49 -19.31
CA GLN A 147 -17.27 2.52 -18.01
C GLN A 147 -15.82 2.02 -18.12
N ALA A 148 -15.58 0.94 -18.88
CA ALA A 148 -14.24 0.44 -19.13
C ALA A 148 -13.33 1.48 -19.80
N ALA A 149 -13.83 2.21 -20.79
CA ALA A 149 -13.09 3.28 -21.45
C ALA A 149 -12.80 4.46 -20.49
N LEU A 150 -13.79 4.89 -19.71
CA LEU A 150 -13.64 5.98 -18.75
C LEU A 150 -12.66 5.64 -17.62
N ASP A 151 -12.71 4.41 -17.11
CA ASP A 151 -11.83 3.99 -16.02
C ASP A 151 -10.39 3.77 -16.53
N PHE A 152 -10.21 3.32 -17.77
CA PHE A 152 -8.88 3.30 -18.40
C PHE A 152 -8.33 4.71 -18.63
N GLU A 153 -9.15 5.67 -19.08
CA GLU A 153 -8.72 7.06 -19.25
C GLU A 153 -8.31 7.70 -17.91
N ASN A 154 -9.08 7.44 -16.84
CA ASN A 154 -8.70 7.87 -15.48
C ASN A 154 -7.39 7.23 -15.02
N PHE A 155 -7.16 5.95 -15.36
CA PHE A 155 -5.92 5.26 -15.05
C PHE A 155 -4.71 5.89 -15.77
N GLN A 156 -4.83 6.21 -17.06
CA GLN A 156 -3.79 6.95 -17.81
C GLN A 156 -3.60 8.38 -17.24
N GLY A 157 -4.70 8.98 -16.79
CA GLY A 157 -4.79 10.33 -16.29
C GLY A 157 -4.21 10.58 -14.89
N ILE A 158 -3.71 9.56 -14.17
CA ILE A 158 -3.14 9.69 -12.81
C ILE A 158 -2.17 10.87 -12.75
N LYS A 159 -2.40 11.80 -11.82
CA LYS A 159 -1.54 12.98 -11.58
C LYS A 159 -0.68 12.77 -10.34
N THR A 160 0.22 13.72 -10.08
CA THR A 160 1.08 13.76 -8.88
C THR A 160 0.48 14.60 -7.75
N ASP A 161 -0.81 14.91 -7.85
CA ASP A 161 -1.56 15.60 -6.80
C ASP A 161 -1.49 14.83 -5.48
N MET A 162 -1.54 15.52 -4.34
CA MET A 162 -1.47 14.91 -3.02
C MET A 162 -0.28 13.93 -2.84
N MET A 163 0.85 14.23 -3.49
CA MET A 163 2.15 13.63 -3.22
C MET A 163 3.07 14.70 -2.65
N ARG A 164 3.87 14.33 -1.63
CA ARG A 164 4.78 15.26 -0.97
C ARG A 164 6.08 14.57 -0.58
N GLU A 165 7.20 15.17 -0.95
CA GLU A 165 8.52 14.85 -0.40
C GLU A 165 8.62 15.31 1.05
N LEU A 166 9.18 14.45 1.91
CA LEU A 166 9.25 14.67 3.35
C LEU A 166 10.65 15.16 3.73
N SER A 167 10.71 16.40 4.19
CA SER A 167 11.86 16.92 4.91
C SER A 167 12.05 16.19 6.24
N TYR A 168 13.20 16.40 6.89
CA TYR A 168 13.43 15.92 8.25
C TYR A 168 12.32 16.34 9.21
N THR A 169 11.83 17.59 9.09
CA THR A 169 10.77 18.13 9.93
C THR A 169 9.44 17.43 9.67
N ASP A 170 9.10 17.14 8.41
CA ASP A 170 7.86 16.43 8.06
C ASP A 170 7.87 15.00 8.61
N ARG A 171 9.00 14.29 8.46
CA ARG A 171 9.19 12.94 9.04
C ARG A 171 9.00 12.97 10.56
N LYS A 172 9.53 14.00 11.23
CA LYS A 172 9.37 14.20 12.68
C LYS A 172 7.93 14.51 13.07
N GLN A 173 7.22 15.34 12.29
CA GLN A 173 5.81 15.63 12.52
C GLN A 173 4.95 14.37 12.41
N ILE A 174 5.15 13.57 11.36
CA ILE A 174 4.47 12.27 11.18
C ILE A 174 4.77 11.35 12.36
N HIS A 175 6.03 11.29 12.81
CA HIS A 175 6.43 10.48 13.97
C HIS A 175 5.67 10.88 15.25
N HIS A 176 5.50 12.18 15.49
CA HIS A 176 4.79 12.67 16.67
C HIS A 176 3.28 12.34 16.66
N LEU A 177 2.68 12.02 15.51
CA LEU A 177 1.27 11.57 15.45
C LEU A 177 1.04 10.30 16.27
N LYS A 178 2.09 9.54 16.58
CA LYS A 178 2.02 8.38 17.46
C LYS A 178 1.71 8.73 18.92
N TYR A 179 2.02 9.95 19.37
CA TYR A 179 1.99 10.33 20.78
C TYR A 179 0.63 10.05 21.44
N PHE A 180 -0.46 10.60 20.88
CA PHE A 180 -1.77 10.47 21.50
C PHE A 180 -2.26 9.02 21.55
N THR A 181 -2.09 8.27 20.47
CA THR A 181 -2.55 6.88 20.43
C THR A 181 -1.70 5.96 21.30
N TRP A 182 -0.37 6.12 21.27
CA TRP A 182 0.52 5.12 21.88
C TRP A 182 0.95 5.48 23.29
N VAL A 183 1.28 6.76 23.54
CA VAL A 183 1.70 7.23 24.85
C VAL A 183 0.48 7.45 25.75
N GLU A 184 -0.41 8.37 25.35
CA GLU A 184 -1.54 8.77 26.20
C GLU A 184 -2.59 7.65 26.37
N GLN A 185 -2.93 6.95 25.28
CA GLN A 185 -4.03 5.97 25.29
C GLN A 185 -3.57 4.53 25.55
N GLN A 186 -2.35 4.16 25.13
CA GLN A 186 -1.86 2.77 25.22
C GLN A 186 -0.68 2.59 26.19
N GLY A 187 -0.27 3.64 26.91
CA GLY A 187 0.68 3.55 28.00
C GLY A 187 2.14 3.30 27.59
N LYS A 188 2.52 3.60 26.35
CA LYS A 188 3.94 3.72 25.97
C LYS A 188 4.57 4.92 26.66
N THR A 189 5.89 4.91 26.78
CA THR A 189 6.63 6.05 27.34
C THR A 189 7.04 7.02 26.24
N VAL A 190 7.28 8.29 26.61
CA VAL A 190 7.81 9.28 25.67
C VAL A 190 9.25 8.92 25.29
N GLU A 191 9.99 8.36 26.24
CA GLU A 191 11.35 7.85 26.05
C GLU A 191 11.38 6.76 24.96
N ASP A 192 10.45 5.81 24.97
CA ASP A 192 10.35 4.78 23.92
C ASP A 192 9.99 5.39 22.55
N LEU A 193 9.14 6.43 22.54
CA LEU A 193 8.76 7.12 21.31
C LEU A 193 9.95 7.90 20.73
N ASP A 194 10.73 8.58 21.57
CA ASP A 194 11.93 9.30 21.14
C ASP A 194 13.03 8.34 20.68
N ALA A 195 13.19 7.19 21.36
CA ALA A 195 14.15 6.15 20.97
C ALA A 195 13.94 5.71 19.52
N GLN A 196 12.68 5.50 19.09
CA GLN A 196 12.36 5.17 17.69
C GLN A 196 12.92 6.13 16.65
N PHE A 197 13.03 7.42 16.99
CA PHE A 197 13.44 8.46 16.05
C PHE A 197 14.94 8.76 16.12
N TYR A 198 15.53 8.73 17.32
CA TYR A 198 16.91 9.18 17.53
C TYR A 198 17.92 8.03 17.69
N GLU A 199 17.51 6.89 18.24
CA GLU A 199 18.44 5.79 18.49
C GLU A 199 18.70 5.01 17.21
N ARG A 200 19.96 5.01 16.76
CA ARG A 200 20.36 4.37 15.50
C ARG A 200 20.08 2.87 15.47
N LYS A 201 20.21 2.20 16.61
CA LYS A 201 20.08 0.76 16.74
C LYS A 201 18.66 0.28 17.00
N TYR A 202 17.72 1.19 17.29
CA TYR A 202 16.35 0.80 17.67
C TYR A 202 15.72 -0.16 16.67
N TRP A 203 15.75 0.20 15.38
CA TRP A 203 15.16 -0.62 14.32
C TRP A 203 16.01 -1.85 13.97
N GLU A 204 17.33 -1.78 14.13
CA GLU A 204 18.22 -2.93 13.94
C GLU A 204 17.96 -4.01 15.00
N GLU A 205 17.78 -3.61 16.26
CA GLU A 205 17.48 -4.51 17.37
C GLU A 205 16.11 -5.19 17.19
N ILE A 206 15.09 -4.44 16.76
CA ILE A 206 13.77 -5.00 16.44
C ILE A 206 13.86 -5.98 15.28
N ALA A 207 14.60 -5.66 14.21
CA ALA A 207 14.75 -6.55 13.07
C ALA A 207 15.49 -7.86 13.46
N ASN A 208 16.51 -7.75 14.32
CA ASN A 208 17.28 -8.90 14.79
C ASN A 208 16.51 -9.79 15.79
N TYR A 209 15.43 -9.28 16.38
CA TYR A 209 14.53 -10.06 17.24
C TYR A 209 13.72 -11.11 16.46
N GLN A 210 13.76 -11.10 15.12
CA GLN A 210 13.08 -12.08 14.26
C GLN A 210 13.47 -13.53 14.60
N ALA A 211 14.75 -13.82 14.81
CA ALA A 211 15.20 -15.18 15.10
C ALA A 211 14.59 -15.72 16.41
N GLU A 212 14.48 -14.87 17.44
CA GLU A 212 13.87 -15.25 18.71
C GLU A 212 12.35 -15.40 18.58
N LEU A 213 11.69 -14.55 17.78
CA LEU A 213 10.26 -14.71 17.47
C LEU A 213 9.98 -16.02 16.74
N ASP A 214 10.82 -16.40 15.77
CA ASP A 214 10.68 -17.65 15.03
C ASP A 214 10.76 -18.86 15.98
N GLU A 215 11.71 -18.86 16.92
CA GLU A 215 11.80 -19.89 17.97
C GLU A 215 10.54 -19.95 18.84
N ARG A 216 10.02 -18.80 19.27
CA ARG A 216 8.79 -18.70 20.06
C ARG A 216 7.57 -19.16 19.29
N ILE A 217 7.46 -18.86 18.00
CA ILE A 217 6.38 -19.32 17.12
C ILE A 217 6.41 -20.85 16.99
N VAL A 218 7.58 -21.45 16.79
CA VAL A 218 7.74 -22.91 16.74
C VAL A 218 7.30 -23.54 18.07
N LEU A 219 7.73 -22.98 19.20
CA LEU A 219 7.34 -23.45 20.53
C LEU A 219 5.83 -23.36 20.75
N PHE A 220 5.23 -22.22 20.40
CA PHE A 220 3.79 -22.00 20.48
C PHE A 220 3.02 -23.00 19.61
N ASN A 221 3.41 -23.19 18.35
CA ASN A 221 2.76 -24.13 17.43
C ASN A 221 2.86 -25.58 17.91
N LYS A 222 3.96 -25.93 18.59
CA LYS A 222 4.13 -27.24 19.25
C LYS A 222 3.18 -27.39 20.44
N GLN A 223 3.03 -26.35 21.26
CA GLN A 223 2.13 -26.35 22.43
C GLN A 223 0.66 -26.35 22.02
N ALA A 224 0.29 -25.58 21.01
CA ALA A 224 -1.06 -25.47 20.48
C ALA A 224 -1.49 -26.69 19.64
N GLY A 225 -0.60 -27.67 19.42
CA GLY A 225 -0.92 -28.92 18.72
C GLY A 225 -1.12 -28.81 17.20
N VAL A 226 -0.92 -27.62 16.63
CA VAL A 226 -1.16 -27.33 15.20
C VAL A 226 -0.20 -28.09 14.28
N LEU A 227 0.97 -28.48 14.80
CA LEU A 227 1.96 -29.29 14.07
C LEU A 227 1.62 -30.79 14.01
N LYS A 228 0.59 -31.28 14.72
CA LYS A 228 0.20 -32.70 14.72
C LYS A 228 -0.73 -33.09 13.56
N ASN A 229 -1.25 -32.14 12.78
CA ASN A 229 -2.24 -32.39 11.73
C ASN A 229 -1.70 -32.30 10.29
N LYS A 230 -0.38 -32.37 10.08
CA LYS A 230 0.16 -32.55 8.72
C LYS A 230 0.26 -34.04 8.39
N TYR A 231 -0.72 -34.50 7.60
CA TYR A 231 -0.82 -35.77 6.86
C TYR A 231 -1.32 -37.01 7.63
N HIS A 232 -2.62 -37.28 7.46
CA HIS A 232 -3.14 -38.60 7.14
C HIS A 232 -4.04 -38.49 5.90
#